data_AF-A0A7R9UJV1-F1
#
_entry.id   AF-A0A7R9UJV1-F1
#
_cell.length_a   1.000
_cell.length_b   1.000
_cell.length_c   1.000
_cell.angle_alpha   90.00
_cell.angle_beta   90.00
_cell.angle_gamma   90.00
#
_symmetry.space_group_name_H-M   'P 1'
#
loop_
_entity.id
_entity.type
_entity.pdbx_description
1 polymer ?
#
loop_
_entity_poly.entity_id
_entity_poly.type
_entity_poly.pdbx_seq_one_letter_code
_entity_poly.pdbx_strand_id
1 'polypeptide(L)'
;VTMAQAAGTIVVLDNGGHTCKAGFAGQVDPKRIVPNLIAKSKAERKTFVGDQFDACTDFSGLQYRLALEKGYPINWETEAEVWTRIFGKDVLAVNTADCRLMLSTPPLCPSSILATINEIVFEHFNFQSLCSACPQLLASYAQQAELEARSEPQPAATLVVDCGFSSTHIVPIFDAQAINFGIRRLAVGGKVLTNHLKQVISHRQWNVMDETHMINDVKEQMCYVSLDLAADLRAAAVRRGSAITREFVMPDYIHVTRGYVKPVVVDVDADASADASADAAGDRGGCSGAADGAGA
;
A
#
# COMPACT_ATOMS: atom_id res chain seq x y z
N VAL A 1 4.37 -0.43 30.58
CA VAL A 1 5.13 0.84 30.66
C VAL A 1 4.30 1.79 31.53
N THR A 2 4.79 2.05 32.75
CA THR A 2 4.12 2.81 33.81
C THR A 2 4.01 4.30 33.46
N MET A 3 2.92 4.95 33.89
CA MET A 3 2.54 6.37 33.66
C MET A 3 3.53 7.46 34.17
N ALA A 4 4.79 7.13 34.40
CA ALA A 4 5.79 8.03 34.98
C ALA A 4 6.64 8.78 33.95
N GLN A 5 6.23 8.82 32.67
CA GLN A 5 7.01 9.43 31.57
C GLN A 5 6.30 10.63 30.92
N ALA A 6 5.40 11.31 31.63
CA ALA A 6 4.54 12.33 31.04
C ALA A 6 5.29 13.64 30.71
N ALA A 7 6.19 14.13 31.57
CA ALA A 7 6.91 15.36 31.28
C ALA A 7 8.08 15.10 30.32
N GLY A 8 7.91 15.44 29.04
CA GLY A 8 9.01 15.40 28.07
C GLY A 8 8.83 14.43 26.90
N THR A 9 7.74 13.67 26.85
CA THR A 9 7.50 12.71 25.77
C THR A 9 7.30 13.44 24.43
N ILE A 10 8.05 13.01 23.41
CA ILE A 10 7.88 13.47 22.03
C ILE A 10 7.08 12.40 21.29
N VAL A 11 5.86 12.74 20.91
CA VAL A 11 5.02 11.94 20.02
C VAL A 11 5.47 12.22 18.59
N VAL A 12 5.71 11.16 17.83
CA VAL A 12 6.04 11.25 16.40
C VAL A 12 4.83 10.75 15.62
N LEU A 13 4.34 11.59 14.71
CA LEU A 13 3.21 11.28 13.84
C LEU A 13 3.61 11.52 12.37
N ASP A 14 3.79 10.44 11.62
CA ASP A 14 3.81 10.50 10.16
C ASP A 14 2.37 10.53 9.65
N ASN A 15 1.91 11.69 9.19
CA ASN A 15 0.55 11.91 8.74
C ASN A 15 0.38 11.59 7.24
N GLY A 16 0.19 10.31 6.94
CA GLY A 16 -0.03 9.83 5.57
C GLY A 16 -1.50 9.84 5.17
N GLY A 17 -1.77 10.05 3.87
CA GLY A 17 -3.14 10.06 3.35
C GLY A 17 -3.84 8.70 3.23
N HIS A 18 -3.12 7.59 3.46
CA HIS A 18 -3.72 6.25 3.58
C HIS A 18 -3.63 5.74 5.01
N THR A 19 -2.46 5.90 5.63
CA THR A 19 -2.19 5.50 7.01
C THR A 19 -1.34 6.54 7.72
N CYS A 20 -1.69 6.80 8.97
CA CYS A 20 -0.88 7.51 9.95
C CYS A 20 0.01 6.52 10.69
N LYS A 21 1.30 6.82 10.85
CA LYS A 21 2.21 6.02 11.70
C LYS A 21 2.54 6.85 12.93
N ALA A 22 2.23 6.29 14.09
CA ALA A 22 2.27 6.99 15.35
C ALA A 22 3.15 6.24 16.35
N GLY A 23 4.03 6.95 17.03
CA GLY A 23 4.96 6.38 17.99
C GLY A 23 5.61 7.43 18.86
N PHE A 24 6.71 7.06 19.50
CA PHE A 24 7.48 7.93 20.38
C PHE A 24 8.90 8.09 19.88
N ALA A 25 9.49 9.27 20.08
CA ALA A 25 10.89 9.49 19.74
C ALA A 25 11.81 8.49 20.47
N GLY A 26 12.84 8.02 19.77
CA GLY A 26 13.76 7.00 20.26
C GLY A 26 13.29 5.56 20.04
N GLN A 27 12.08 5.33 19.54
CA GLN A 27 11.64 4.01 19.07
C GLN A 27 12.05 3.80 17.61
N VAL A 28 12.44 2.56 17.28
CA VAL A 28 12.81 2.17 15.90
C VAL A 28 11.57 2.09 15.03
N ASP A 29 10.54 1.39 15.52
CA ASP A 29 9.29 1.19 14.80
C ASP A 29 8.16 2.06 15.38
N PRO A 30 7.19 2.48 14.56
CA PRO A 30 5.99 3.13 15.06
C PRO A 30 5.23 2.18 15.99
N LYS A 31 4.71 2.71 17.10
CA LYS A 31 3.89 1.93 18.03
C LYS A 31 2.61 1.41 17.38
N ARG A 32 2.01 2.19 16.47
CA ARG A 32 0.82 1.81 15.73
C ARG A 32 0.81 2.43 14.34
N ILE A 33 0.34 1.65 13.36
CA ILE A 33 -0.07 2.13 12.05
C ILE A 33 -1.60 2.16 12.04
N VAL A 34 -2.18 3.32 11.74
CA VAL A 34 -3.61 3.59 11.83
C VAL A 34 -4.10 4.03 10.45
N PRO A 35 -5.15 3.41 9.87
CA PRO A 35 -5.79 3.92 8.66
C PRO A 35 -6.20 5.39 8.82
N ASN A 36 -5.84 6.28 7.90
CA ASN A 36 -6.27 7.68 7.96
C ASN A 36 -7.62 7.86 7.26
N LEU A 37 -8.66 7.31 7.87
CA LEU A 37 -10.02 7.33 7.35
C LEU A 37 -11.06 7.18 8.45
N ILE A 38 -12.28 7.59 8.11
CA ILE A 38 -13.52 7.15 8.76
C ILE A 38 -14.31 6.34 7.74
N ALA A 39 -14.67 5.11 8.10
CA ALA A 39 -15.48 4.23 7.26
C ALA A 39 -16.83 3.96 7.92
N LYS A 40 -17.92 4.14 7.16
CA LYS A 40 -19.25 3.75 7.59
C LYS A 40 -19.68 2.49 6.85
N SER A 41 -19.89 1.40 7.60
CA SER A 41 -20.47 0.16 7.09
C SER A 41 -21.98 0.23 7.13
N LYS A 42 -22.61 0.00 5.97
CA LYS A 42 -24.06 -0.13 5.86
C LYS A 42 -24.54 -1.47 6.40
N ALA A 43 -23.79 -2.54 6.14
CA ALA A 43 -24.08 -3.89 6.60
C ALA A 43 -24.07 -3.97 8.14
N GLU A 44 -22.99 -3.47 8.76
CA GLU A 44 -22.84 -3.51 10.22
C GLU A 44 -23.51 -2.32 10.92
N ARG A 45 -24.03 -1.34 10.17
CA ARG A 45 -24.58 -0.06 10.68
C ARG A 45 -23.64 0.66 11.67
N LYS A 46 -22.33 0.50 11.47
CA LYS A 46 -21.28 0.99 12.36
C LYS A 46 -20.37 1.98 11.64
N THR A 47 -19.86 2.96 12.38
CA THR A 47 -18.79 3.85 11.93
C THR A 47 -17.50 3.40 12.60
N PHE A 48 -16.45 3.28 11.80
CA PHE A 48 -15.10 2.93 12.21
C PHE A 48 -14.19 4.13 12.01
N VAL A 49 -13.43 4.47 13.04
CA VAL A 49 -12.43 5.54 13.01
C VAL A 49 -11.06 4.91 13.15
N GLY A 50 -10.18 5.16 12.18
CA GLY A 50 -8.81 4.71 12.23
C GLY A 50 -8.66 3.20 12.41
N ASP A 51 -8.00 2.78 13.48
CA ASP A 51 -7.66 1.39 13.78
C ASP A 51 -8.87 0.54 14.17
N GLN A 52 -10.01 1.16 14.48
CA GLN A 52 -11.26 0.42 14.65
C GLN A 52 -11.68 -0.29 13.36
N PHE A 53 -11.20 0.19 12.21
CA PHE A 53 -11.45 -0.42 10.92
C PHE A 53 -10.93 -1.85 10.83
N ASP A 54 -9.90 -2.21 11.60
CA ASP A 54 -9.36 -3.58 11.68
C ASP A 54 -10.42 -4.59 12.19
N ALA A 55 -11.44 -4.11 12.92
CA ALA A 55 -12.53 -4.94 13.42
C ALA A 55 -13.70 -5.06 12.43
N CYS A 56 -13.62 -4.42 11.26
CA CYS A 56 -14.64 -4.56 10.22
C CYS A 56 -14.56 -5.96 9.59
N THR A 57 -15.70 -6.63 9.50
CA THR A 57 -15.81 -7.99 8.97
C THR A 57 -16.42 -8.03 7.58
N ASP A 58 -17.27 -7.05 7.28
CA ASP A 58 -17.91 -6.87 5.98
C ASP A 58 -17.47 -5.54 5.35
N PHE A 59 -16.64 -5.65 4.31
CA PHE A 59 -16.09 -4.50 3.58
C PHE A 59 -16.97 -4.06 2.40
N SER A 60 -18.14 -4.69 2.21
CA SER A 60 -19.06 -4.34 1.13
C SER A 60 -19.74 -2.99 1.38
N GLY A 61 -19.85 -2.18 0.31
CA GLY A 61 -20.61 -0.94 0.34
C GLY A 61 -20.15 0.09 1.39
N LEU A 62 -18.86 0.06 1.78
CA LEU A 62 -18.27 0.99 2.73
C LEU A 62 -18.26 2.43 2.19
N GLN A 63 -18.70 3.37 3.03
CA GLN A 63 -18.60 4.80 2.73
C GLN A 63 -17.37 5.38 3.43
N TYR A 64 -16.39 5.80 2.64
CA TYR A 64 -15.15 6.39 3.14
C TYR A 64 -15.24 7.91 3.24
N ARG A 65 -14.79 8.44 4.36
CA ARG A 65 -14.40 9.84 4.52
C ARG A 65 -12.90 9.88 4.76
N LEU A 66 -12.19 10.52 3.85
CA LEU A 66 -10.75 10.73 3.95
C LEU A 66 -10.50 12.16 4.41
N ALA A 67 -9.52 12.33 5.29
CA ALA A 67 -9.11 13.65 5.73
C ALA A 67 -8.27 14.39 4.68
N LEU A 68 -7.39 13.64 4.00
CA LEU A 68 -6.46 14.19 3.02
C LEU A 68 -6.95 14.03 1.58
N GLU A 69 -6.88 15.12 0.83
CA GLU A 69 -7.03 15.13 -0.62
C GLU A 69 -5.75 15.63 -1.29
N LYS A 70 -5.27 14.87 -2.28
CA LYS A 70 -4.02 15.19 -2.99
C LYS A 70 -2.84 15.41 -2.02
N GLY A 71 -2.85 14.76 -0.85
CA GLY A 71 -1.78 14.85 0.15
C GLY A 71 -1.91 16.04 1.11
N TYR A 72 -2.97 16.84 1.01
CA TYR A 72 -3.23 17.95 1.92
C TYR A 72 -4.46 17.64 2.79
N PRO A 73 -4.41 17.92 4.10
CA PRO A 73 -5.60 17.84 4.94
C PRO A 73 -6.60 18.91 4.53
N ILE A 74 -7.80 18.48 4.13
CA ILE A 74 -8.91 19.35 3.71
C ILE A 74 -10.10 19.16 4.65
N ASN A 75 -10.39 17.92 5.04
CA ASN A 75 -11.46 17.61 5.99
C ASN A 75 -10.88 17.51 7.41
N TRP A 76 -10.76 18.66 8.06
CA TRP A 76 -10.20 18.78 9.40
C TRP A 76 -11.04 18.12 10.49
N GLU A 77 -12.36 18.03 10.30
CA GLU A 77 -13.24 17.30 11.23
C GLU A 77 -12.87 15.81 11.26
N THR A 78 -12.70 15.21 10.07
CA THR A 78 -12.26 13.82 9.95
C THR A 78 -10.84 13.63 10.48
N GLU A 79 -9.92 14.56 10.19
CA GLU A 79 -8.54 14.49 10.67
C GLU A 79 -8.46 14.56 12.20
N ALA A 80 -9.18 15.51 12.82
CA ALA A 80 -9.21 15.67 14.26
C ALA A 80 -9.79 14.44 14.97
N GLU A 81 -10.82 13.81 14.40
CA GLU A 81 -11.39 12.58 14.95
C GLU A 81 -10.40 11.41 14.88
N VAL A 82 -9.69 11.25 13.75
CA VAL A 82 -8.63 10.24 13.61
C VAL A 82 -7.46 10.53 14.56
N TRP A 83 -7.03 11.78 14.73
CA TRP A 83 -5.97 12.15 15.67
C TRP A 83 -6.39 11.95 17.12
N THR A 84 -7.65 12.24 17.46
CA THR A 84 -8.22 11.93 18.79
C THR A 84 -8.15 10.44 19.06
N ARG A 85 -8.45 9.61 18.06
CA ARG A 85 -8.30 8.15 18.15
C ARG A 85 -6.83 7.74 18.37
N ILE A 86 -5.89 8.33 17.63
CA ILE A 86 -4.46 8.04 17.73
C ILE A 86 -3.88 8.42 19.10
N PHE A 87 -4.17 9.62 19.60
CA PHE A 87 -3.64 10.08 20.88
C PHE A 87 -4.37 9.46 22.09
N GLY A 88 -5.60 9.00 21.87
CA GLY A 88 -6.47 8.41 22.88
C GLY A 88 -5.93 7.13 23.54
N LYS A 89 -6.67 6.69 24.58
CA LYS A 89 -6.30 5.58 25.48
C LYS A 89 -6.04 4.24 24.79
N ASP A 90 -6.70 3.99 23.66
CA ASP A 90 -6.64 2.69 23.00
C ASP A 90 -5.45 2.55 22.05
N VAL A 91 -4.80 3.66 21.64
CA VAL A 91 -3.69 3.66 20.68
C VAL A 91 -2.39 4.11 21.34
N LEU A 92 -2.15 5.42 21.50
CA LEU A 92 -0.94 5.90 22.13
C LEU A 92 -1.06 6.01 23.66
N ALA A 93 -2.27 6.27 24.18
CA ALA A 93 -2.56 6.48 25.59
C ALA A 93 -1.75 7.62 26.21
N VAL A 94 -1.78 8.79 25.56
CA VAL A 94 -1.03 9.97 25.99
C VAL A 94 -1.95 11.10 26.46
N ASN A 95 -1.47 11.90 27.39
CA ASN A 95 -2.02 13.23 27.62
C ASN A 95 -1.28 14.22 26.72
N THR A 96 -1.94 14.72 25.69
CA THR A 96 -1.32 15.61 24.69
C THR A 96 -0.78 16.90 25.31
N ALA A 97 -1.40 17.39 26.39
CA ALA A 97 -0.96 18.58 27.13
C ALA A 97 0.43 18.45 27.78
N ASP A 98 0.87 17.23 28.06
CA ASP A 98 2.19 16.96 28.65
C ASP A 98 3.26 16.64 27.58
N CYS A 99 2.84 16.52 26.32
CA CYS A 99 3.66 16.01 25.22
C CYS A 99 4.11 17.12 24.26
N ARG A 100 5.13 16.79 23.47
CA ARG A 100 5.55 17.53 22.27
C ARG A 100 5.18 16.71 21.04
N LEU A 101 4.86 17.37 19.92
CA LEU A 101 4.52 16.70 18.68
C LEU A 101 5.59 16.95 17.61
N MET A 102 6.07 15.88 17.00
CA MET A 102 6.77 15.91 15.72
C MET A 102 5.81 15.39 14.65
N LEU A 103 5.47 16.24 13.70
CA LEU A 103 4.49 15.95 12.66
C LEU A 103 5.15 15.97 11.27
N SER A 104 4.88 14.96 10.46
CA SER A 104 5.27 15.00 9.06
C SER A 104 4.30 15.87 8.25
N THR A 105 4.82 16.74 7.39
CA THR A 105 4.00 17.55 6.47
C THR A 105 4.54 17.50 5.04
N PRO A 106 3.69 17.66 4.00
CA PRO A 106 4.16 17.65 2.61
C PRO A 106 5.24 18.72 2.36
N PRO A 107 6.21 18.47 1.45
CA PRO A 107 7.17 19.48 1.07
C PRO A 107 6.46 20.70 0.47
N LEU A 108 6.92 21.90 0.81
CA LEU A 108 6.34 23.17 0.34
C LEU A 108 4.85 23.32 0.69
N CYS A 109 4.43 22.80 1.86
CA CYS A 109 3.05 22.91 2.34
C CYS A 109 2.58 24.38 2.40
N PRO A 110 1.40 24.73 1.85
CA PRO A 110 0.86 26.08 1.92
C PRO A 110 0.73 26.60 3.35
N SER A 111 1.07 27.87 3.57
CA SER A 111 1.04 28.48 4.90
C SER A 111 -0.33 28.48 5.55
N SER A 112 -1.42 28.52 4.77
CA SER A 112 -2.78 28.42 5.30
C SER A 112 -3.05 27.07 5.96
N ILE A 113 -2.57 25.98 5.35
CA ILE A 113 -2.69 24.63 5.93
C ILE A 113 -1.83 24.53 7.18
N LEU A 114 -0.59 25.04 7.14
CA LEU A 114 0.28 25.05 8.32
C LEU A 114 -0.32 25.85 9.48
N ALA A 115 -1.01 26.96 9.21
CA ALA A 115 -1.71 27.74 10.23
C ALA A 115 -2.84 26.93 10.88
N THR A 116 -3.65 26.22 10.08
CA THR A 116 -4.71 25.35 10.64
C THR A 116 -4.14 24.16 11.41
N ILE A 117 -3.02 23.58 10.96
CA ILE A 117 -2.30 22.55 11.75
C ILE A 117 -1.91 23.12 13.11
N ASN A 118 -1.33 24.32 13.15
CA ASN A 118 -0.94 24.95 14.42
C ASN A 118 -2.15 25.18 15.33
N GLU A 119 -3.25 25.72 14.80
CA GLU A 119 -4.49 25.93 15.55
C GLU A 119 -5.01 24.61 16.16
N ILE A 120 -5.11 23.55 15.37
CA ILE A 120 -5.58 22.25 15.86
C ILE A 120 -4.61 21.66 16.89
N VAL A 121 -3.30 21.70 16.64
CA VAL A 121 -2.30 21.12 17.54
C VAL A 121 -2.24 21.85 18.88
N PHE A 122 -2.29 23.18 18.88
CA PHE A 122 -2.17 23.99 20.09
C PHE A 122 -3.50 24.26 20.79
N GLU A 123 -4.56 24.60 20.07
CA GLU A 123 -5.83 24.99 20.69
C GLU A 123 -6.75 23.80 20.96
N HIS A 124 -6.80 22.83 20.02
CA HIS A 124 -7.64 21.64 20.20
C HIS A 124 -6.94 20.56 21.03
N PHE A 125 -5.69 20.22 20.69
CA PHE A 125 -4.94 19.15 21.38
C PHE A 125 -4.01 19.64 22.49
N ASN A 126 -3.76 20.95 22.64
CA ASN A 126 -2.94 21.51 23.73
C ASN A 126 -1.49 21.00 23.81
N PHE A 127 -0.88 20.56 22.70
CA PHE A 127 0.53 20.15 22.73
C PHE A 127 1.45 21.30 23.16
N GLN A 128 2.53 20.99 23.88
CA GLN A 128 3.47 22.01 24.37
C GLN A 128 4.29 22.66 23.27
N SER A 129 4.59 21.90 22.21
CA SER A 129 5.35 22.37 21.06
C SER A 129 5.10 21.49 19.85
N LEU A 130 5.25 22.08 18.67
CA LEU A 130 5.17 21.39 17.39
C LEU A 130 6.49 21.56 16.62
N CYS A 131 7.03 20.44 16.13
CA CYS A 131 8.06 20.42 15.09
C CYS A 131 7.48 19.78 13.84
N SER A 132 7.56 20.48 12.72
CA SER A 132 7.09 19.99 11.43
C SER A 132 8.27 19.77 10.49
N ALA A 133 8.31 18.64 9.80
CA ALA A 133 9.34 18.32 8.82
C ALA A 133 8.74 17.52 7.65
N CYS A 134 9.35 17.61 6.47
CA CYS A 134 8.92 16.80 5.35
C CYS A 134 9.42 15.35 5.47
N PRO A 135 8.58 14.33 5.16
CA PRO A 135 8.96 12.92 5.26
C PRO A 135 10.25 12.58 4.53
N GLN A 136 10.52 13.24 3.39
CA GLN A 136 11.69 12.97 2.55
C GLN A 136 12.99 13.41 3.22
N LEU A 137 12.96 14.54 3.94
CA LEU A 137 14.10 14.99 4.73
C LEU A 137 14.32 14.05 5.93
N LEU A 138 13.25 13.62 6.59
CA LEU A 138 13.33 12.64 7.68
C LEU A 138 13.91 11.30 7.23
N ALA A 139 13.52 10.81 6.06
CA ALA A 139 14.08 9.60 5.45
C ALA A 139 15.59 9.75 5.16
N SER A 140 16.01 10.93 4.68
CA SER A 140 17.43 11.22 4.47
C SER A 140 18.21 11.23 5.78
N TYR A 141 17.66 11.78 6.87
CA TYR A 141 18.29 11.73 8.19
C TYR A 141 18.40 10.31 8.74
N ALA A 142 17.38 9.47 8.54
CA ALA A 142 17.43 8.07 8.92
C ALA A 142 18.55 7.32 8.17
N GLN A 143 18.66 7.53 6.85
CA GLN A 143 19.74 6.95 6.05
C GLN A 143 21.13 7.45 6.50
N GLN A 144 21.27 8.74 6.81
CA GLN A 144 22.53 9.29 7.32
C GLN A 144 22.93 8.64 8.65
N ALA A 145 21.99 8.47 9.58
CA ALA A 145 22.25 7.80 10.85
C ALA A 145 22.68 6.33 10.67
N GLU A 146 22.09 5.62 9.69
CA GLU A 146 22.52 4.26 9.35
C GLU A 146 23.94 4.22 8.75
N LEU A 147 24.27 5.16 7.86
CA LEU A 147 25.60 5.27 7.26
C LEU A 147 26.67 5.59 8.33
N GLU A 148 26.36 6.51 9.25
CA GLU A 148 27.21 6.81 10.41
C GLU A 148 27.46 5.57 11.26
N ALA A 149 26.41 4.79 11.55
CA ALA A 149 26.54 3.54 12.31
C ALA A 149 27.42 2.50 11.58
N ARG A 150 27.43 2.50 10.24
CA ARG A 150 28.32 1.67 9.42
C ARG A 150 29.70 2.29 9.17
N SER A 151 29.99 3.47 9.71
CA SER A 151 31.23 4.23 9.45
C SER A 151 31.47 4.49 7.95
N GLU A 152 30.40 4.63 7.18
CA GLU A 152 30.44 4.93 5.75
C GLU A 152 30.43 6.46 5.50
N PRO A 153 31.07 6.93 4.41
CA PRO A 153 31.07 8.34 4.09
C PRO A 153 29.65 8.82 3.75
N GLN A 154 29.27 9.95 4.32
CA GLN A 154 27.97 10.55 4.02
C GLN A 154 27.97 11.15 2.62
N PRO A 155 26.95 10.85 1.79
CA PRO A 155 26.80 11.52 0.52
C PRO A 155 26.44 12.99 0.74
N ALA A 156 27.17 13.90 0.10
CA ALA A 156 26.85 15.32 0.11
C ALA A 156 25.53 15.63 -0.62
N ALA A 157 25.15 14.79 -1.60
CA ALA A 157 23.94 14.94 -2.40
C ALA A 157 23.12 13.65 -2.39
N THR A 158 21.84 13.77 -2.03
CA THR A 158 20.88 12.66 -2.00
C THR A 158 19.61 13.08 -2.75
N LEU A 159 19.06 12.16 -3.54
CA LEU A 159 17.76 12.36 -4.20
C LEU A 159 16.75 11.39 -3.61
N VAL A 160 15.76 11.91 -2.88
CA VAL A 160 14.70 11.08 -2.31
C VAL A 160 13.51 11.07 -3.25
N VAL A 161 13.13 9.88 -3.71
CA VAL A 161 11.91 9.64 -4.50
C VAL A 161 10.89 8.93 -3.61
N ASP A 162 9.94 9.71 -3.09
CA ASP A 162 8.90 9.24 -2.19
C ASP A 162 7.60 8.99 -2.95
N CYS A 163 7.26 7.71 -3.14
CA CYS A 163 6.06 7.24 -3.81
C CYS A 163 4.94 6.95 -2.80
N GLY A 164 4.13 7.95 -2.51
CA GLY A 164 3.05 7.85 -1.53
C GLY A 164 1.68 7.43 -2.09
N PHE A 165 0.68 7.43 -1.21
CA PHE A 165 -0.71 7.17 -1.59
C PHE A 165 -1.32 8.27 -2.47
N SER A 166 -1.07 9.54 -2.13
CA SER A 166 -1.70 10.68 -2.83
C SER A 166 -0.90 11.23 -4.00
N SER A 167 0.43 11.18 -3.93
CA SER A 167 1.34 11.74 -4.92
C SER A 167 2.75 11.19 -4.73
N THR A 168 3.58 11.35 -5.76
CA THR A 168 5.00 11.03 -5.71
C THR A 168 5.80 12.33 -5.63
N HIS A 169 6.71 12.44 -4.66
CA HIS A 169 7.59 13.59 -4.47
C HIS A 169 9.02 13.21 -4.79
N ILE A 170 9.70 14.08 -5.51
CA ILE A 170 11.13 13.98 -5.81
C ILE A 170 11.78 15.17 -5.12
N VAL A 171 12.56 14.90 -4.08
CA VAL A 171 13.17 15.91 -3.22
C VAL A 171 14.70 15.77 -3.28
N PRO A 172 15.39 16.66 -3.99
CA PRO A 172 16.84 16.74 -3.93
C PRO A 172 17.29 17.37 -2.60
N ILE A 173 18.26 16.74 -1.97
CA ILE A 173 18.84 17.15 -0.69
C ILE A 173 20.35 17.30 -0.89
N PHE A 174 20.90 18.42 -0.44
CA PHE A 174 22.32 18.70 -0.48
C PHE A 174 22.76 19.22 0.88
N ASP A 175 23.83 18.65 1.43
CA ASP A 175 24.35 18.96 2.78
C ASP A 175 23.24 19.02 3.84
N ALA A 176 22.40 17.97 3.88
CA ALA A 176 21.25 17.83 4.78
C ALA A 176 20.16 18.92 4.64
N GLN A 177 20.17 19.69 3.55
CA GLN A 177 19.13 20.69 3.26
C GLN A 177 18.37 20.35 1.98
N ALA A 178 17.04 20.43 2.04
CA ALA A 178 16.20 20.25 0.86
C ALA A 178 16.33 21.43 -0.11
N ILE A 179 16.62 21.15 -1.38
CA ILE A 179 16.72 22.16 -2.42
C ILE A 179 15.32 22.47 -2.95
N ASN A 180 14.67 23.49 -2.36
CA ASN A 180 13.27 23.83 -2.62
C ASN A 180 12.92 24.00 -4.11
N PHE A 181 13.77 24.69 -4.90
CA PHE A 181 13.50 24.90 -6.34
C PHE A 181 13.63 23.61 -7.18
N GLY A 182 14.33 22.61 -6.66
CA GLY A 182 14.53 21.30 -7.28
C GLY A 182 13.42 20.30 -6.96
N ILE A 183 12.55 20.59 -6.00
CA ILE A 183 11.45 19.71 -5.61
C ILE A 183 10.48 19.56 -6.77
N ARG A 184 10.10 18.31 -7.09
CA ARG A 184 9.08 17.99 -8.08
C ARG A 184 8.00 17.12 -7.45
N ARG A 185 6.75 17.39 -7.82
CA ARG A 185 5.59 16.64 -7.37
C ARG A 185 4.84 16.11 -8.58
N LEU A 186 4.66 14.80 -8.61
CA LEU A 186 3.83 14.11 -9.59
C LEU A 186 2.49 13.77 -8.92
N ALA A 187 1.38 14.14 -9.55
CA ALA A 187 0.03 13.83 -9.09
C ALA A 187 -0.36 12.35 -9.33
N VAL A 188 0.61 11.45 -9.21
CA VAL A 188 0.46 10.00 -9.37
C VAL A 188 0.88 9.36 -8.06
N GLY A 189 0.00 8.56 -7.48
CA GLY A 189 0.23 7.81 -6.26
C GLY A 189 -0.68 6.59 -6.21
N GLY A 190 -0.65 5.87 -5.09
CA GLY A 190 -1.43 4.65 -4.89
C GLY A 190 -2.93 4.81 -5.17
N LYS A 191 -3.54 5.95 -4.82
CA LYS A 191 -4.97 6.23 -5.06
C LYS A 191 -5.33 6.24 -6.54
N VAL A 192 -4.46 6.81 -7.38
CA VAL A 192 -4.67 6.87 -8.84
C VAL A 192 -4.60 5.46 -9.43
N LEU A 193 -3.63 4.66 -8.99
CA LEU A 193 -3.47 3.27 -9.43
C LEU A 193 -4.68 2.42 -9.04
N THR A 194 -5.12 2.49 -7.78
CA THR A 194 -6.31 1.77 -7.31
C THR A 194 -7.55 2.20 -8.10
N ASN A 195 -7.75 3.50 -8.34
CA ASN A 195 -8.88 3.98 -9.13
C ASN A 195 -8.83 3.54 -10.60
N HIS A 196 -7.64 3.52 -11.21
CA HIS A 196 -7.47 3.02 -12.57
C HIS A 196 -7.80 1.52 -12.65
N LEU A 197 -7.32 0.73 -11.69
CA LEU A 197 -7.64 -0.70 -11.61
C LEU A 197 -9.15 -0.94 -11.46
N LYS A 198 -9.83 -0.15 -10.61
CA LYS A 198 -11.29 -0.18 -10.48
C LYS A 198 -12.00 0.05 -11.82
N GLN A 199 -11.57 1.05 -12.58
CA GLN A 199 -12.16 1.34 -13.89
C GLN A 199 -11.95 0.18 -14.87
N VAL A 200 -10.73 -0.36 -14.96
CA VAL A 200 -10.40 -1.46 -15.88
C VAL A 200 -11.22 -2.72 -15.57
N ILE A 201 -11.33 -3.10 -14.29
CA ILE A 201 -12.11 -4.28 -13.88
C ILE A 201 -13.60 -4.04 -14.11
N SER A 202 -14.10 -2.86 -13.76
CA SER A 202 -15.52 -2.50 -13.92
C SER A 202 -15.98 -2.49 -15.38
N HIS A 203 -15.10 -2.16 -16.32
CA HIS A 203 -15.43 -2.22 -17.74
C HIS A 203 -15.45 -3.64 -18.32
N ARG A 204 -14.75 -4.60 -17.70
CA ARG A 204 -14.57 -5.95 -18.26
C ARG A 204 -15.49 -7.00 -17.65
N GLN A 205 -15.77 -6.91 -16.35
CA GLN A 205 -16.41 -7.99 -15.61
C GLN A 205 -17.53 -7.48 -14.68
N TRP A 206 -17.15 -6.94 -13.53
CA TRP A 206 -18.04 -6.60 -12.42
C TRP A 206 -17.82 -5.16 -12.01
N ASN A 207 -18.89 -4.41 -11.76
CA ASN A 207 -18.77 -3.06 -11.23
C ASN A 207 -18.23 -3.10 -9.79
N VAL A 208 -16.98 -2.68 -9.61
CA VAL A 208 -16.24 -2.67 -8.34
C VAL A 208 -15.92 -1.25 -7.88
N MET A 209 -16.66 -0.25 -8.35
CA MET A 209 -16.37 1.16 -8.07
C MET A 209 -16.46 1.50 -6.58
N ASP A 210 -17.39 0.86 -5.86
CA ASP A 210 -17.61 1.02 -4.42
C ASP A 210 -16.70 0.11 -3.58
N GLU A 211 -16.12 -0.94 -4.18
CA GLU A 211 -15.30 -1.96 -3.50
C GLU A 211 -13.82 -1.53 -3.41
N THR A 212 -13.57 -0.34 -2.85
CA THR A 212 -12.24 0.28 -2.86
C THR A 212 -11.20 -0.50 -2.04
N HIS A 213 -11.59 -1.06 -0.89
CA HIS A 213 -10.69 -1.85 -0.04
C HIS A 213 -10.24 -3.13 -0.74
N MET A 214 -11.19 -3.90 -1.27
CA MET A 214 -10.89 -5.14 -2.00
C MET A 214 -9.96 -4.89 -3.20
N ILE A 215 -10.20 -3.83 -3.97
CA ILE A 215 -9.36 -3.54 -5.15
C ILE A 215 -7.97 -3.04 -4.76
N ASN A 216 -7.84 -2.39 -3.59
CA ASN A 216 -6.53 -2.07 -3.05
C ASN A 216 -5.75 -3.35 -2.67
N ASP A 217 -6.40 -4.31 -2.01
CA ASP A 217 -5.82 -5.62 -1.69
C ASP A 217 -5.42 -6.38 -2.97
N VAL A 218 -6.27 -6.39 -3.99
CA VAL A 218 -5.96 -6.98 -5.30
C VAL A 218 -4.73 -6.33 -5.92
N LYS A 219 -4.66 -5.00 -5.90
CA LYS A 219 -3.49 -4.25 -6.41
C LYS A 219 -2.22 -4.65 -5.66
N GLU A 220 -2.27 -4.73 -4.33
CA GLU A 220 -1.09 -5.05 -3.51
C GLU A 220 -0.65 -6.51 -3.65
N GLN A 221 -1.56 -7.44 -3.91
CA GLN A 221 -1.24 -8.86 -4.06
C GLN A 221 -0.91 -9.30 -5.49
N MET A 222 -1.51 -8.67 -6.51
CA MET A 222 -1.40 -9.14 -7.91
C MET A 222 -0.61 -8.23 -8.83
N CYS A 223 -0.51 -6.94 -8.56
CA CYS A 223 0.19 -6.04 -9.46
C CYS A 223 1.70 -6.13 -9.25
N TYR A 224 2.44 -6.03 -10.35
CA TYR A 224 3.89 -5.93 -10.35
C TYR A 224 4.33 -4.91 -11.42
N VAL A 225 5.57 -4.44 -11.31
CA VAL A 225 6.17 -3.55 -12.31
C VAL A 225 6.96 -4.39 -13.30
N SER A 226 6.56 -4.36 -14.56
CA SER A 226 7.24 -5.06 -15.65
C SER A 226 8.58 -4.42 -15.98
N LEU A 227 9.62 -5.25 -16.15
CA LEU A 227 10.94 -4.81 -16.64
C LEU A 227 10.98 -4.70 -18.18
N ASP A 228 10.22 -5.53 -18.90
CA ASP A 228 10.01 -5.45 -20.36
C ASP A 228 8.51 -5.45 -20.68
N LEU A 229 7.96 -4.25 -20.79
CA LEU A 229 6.54 -4.04 -21.05
C LEU A 229 6.06 -4.70 -22.35
N ALA A 230 6.90 -4.73 -23.40
CA ALA A 230 6.48 -5.24 -24.69
C ALA A 230 6.38 -6.77 -24.66
N ALA A 231 7.31 -7.45 -23.97
CA ALA A 231 7.24 -8.89 -23.76
C ALA A 231 6.04 -9.28 -22.90
N ASP A 232 5.82 -8.58 -21.78
CA ASP A 232 4.72 -8.88 -20.87
C ASP A 232 3.35 -8.66 -21.51
N LEU A 233 3.19 -7.62 -22.34
CA LEU A 233 1.95 -7.40 -23.09
C LEU A 233 1.69 -8.49 -24.14
N ARG A 234 2.74 -9.02 -24.79
CA ARG A 234 2.61 -10.16 -25.71
C ARG A 234 2.19 -11.43 -24.96
N ALA A 235 2.82 -11.70 -23.82
CA ALA A 235 2.46 -12.84 -22.98
C ALA A 235 1.04 -12.70 -22.40
N ALA A 236 0.60 -11.50 -22.05
CA ALA A 236 -0.76 -11.22 -21.57
C ALA A 236 -1.84 -11.34 -22.66
N ALA A 237 -1.47 -11.22 -23.95
CA ALA A 237 -2.41 -11.42 -25.05
C ALA A 237 -2.85 -12.90 -25.20
N VAL A 238 -2.07 -13.84 -24.66
CA VAL A 238 -2.38 -15.27 -24.69
C VAL A 238 -3.51 -15.57 -23.69
N ARG A 239 -4.69 -15.96 -24.20
CA ARG A 239 -5.93 -16.10 -23.43
C ARG A 239 -5.96 -17.28 -22.44
N ARG A 240 -5.19 -18.33 -22.65
CA ARG A 240 -5.14 -19.53 -21.79
C ARG A 240 -3.69 -19.95 -21.58
N GLY A 241 -3.33 -20.25 -20.33
CA GLY A 241 -1.99 -20.73 -19.99
C GLY A 241 -0.88 -19.67 -20.05
N SER A 242 -1.22 -18.37 -20.07
CA SER A 242 -0.20 -17.34 -19.94
C SER A 242 0.44 -17.44 -18.55
N ALA A 243 1.77 -17.44 -18.52
CA ALA A 243 2.54 -17.47 -17.27
C ALA A 243 2.20 -16.30 -16.33
N ILE A 244 1.66 -15.21 -16.87
CA ILE A 244 1.31 -13.97 -16.15
C ILE A 244 -0.12 -14.03 -15.59
N THR A 245 -1.01 -14.86 -16.13
CA THR A 245 -2.39 -14.94 -15.64
C THR A 245 -2.42 -15.46 -14.20
N ARG A 246 -3.18 -14.77 -13.36
CA ARG A 246 -3.43 -15.12 -11.96
C ARG A 246 -4.92 -15.02 -11.69
N GLU A 247 -5.43 -15.90 -10.84
CA GLU A 247 -6.82 -15.92 -10.41
C GLU A 247 -6.90 -15.39 -8.98
N PHE A 248 -7.81 -14.45 -8.72
CA PHE A 248 -8.09 -13.95 -7.39
C PHE A 248 -9.50 -14.36 -6.98
N VAL A 249 -9.59 -15.01 -5.81
CA VAL A 249 -10.86 -15.40 -5.22
C VAL A 249 -11.35 -14.23 -4.37
N MET A 250 -12.47 -13.63 -4.76
CA MET A 250 -13.09 -12.54 -4.01
C MET A 250 -13.65 -13.04 -2.68
N PRO A 251 -13.62 -12.22 -1.62
CA PRO A 251 -14.27 -12.56 -0.36
C PRO A 251 -15.79 -12.61 -0.54
N ASP A 252 -16.44 -13.57 0.13
CA ASP A 252 -17.89 -13.68 0.20
C ASP A 252 -18.46 -13.07 1.50
N TYR A 253 -17.59 -12.65 2.42
CA TYR A 253 -17.90 -12.12 3.76
C TYR A 253 -18.75 -13.06 4.63
N ILE A 254 -18.85 -14.34 4.26
CA ILE A 254 -19.56 -15.39 5.01
C ILE A 254 -18.56 -16.46 5.46
N HIS A 255 -17.83 -17.04 4.52
CA HIS A 255 -16.81 -18.07 4.79
C HIS A 255 -15.40 -17.50 4.63
N VAL A 256 -15.23 -16.53 3.74
CA VAL A 256 -13.97 -15.89 3.38
C VAL A 256 -14.14 -14.39 3.53
N THR A 257 -13.54 -13.84 4.60
CA THR A 257 -13.57 -12.40 4.90
C THR A 257 -12.53 -11.61 4.10
N ARG A 258 -11.43 -12.26 3.69
CA ARG A 258 -10.37 -11.66 2.88
C ARG A 258 -10.09 -12.49 1.65
N GLY A 259 -10.12 -11.86 0.48
CA GLY A 259 -9.79 -12.52 -0.78
C GLY A 259 -8.32 -12.96 -0.85
N TYR A 260 -8.05 -13.95 -1.68
CA TYR A 260 -6.71 -14.53 -1.84
C TYR A 260 -6.40 -14.89 -3.29
N VAL A 261 -5.11 -14.88 -3.63
CA VAL A 261 -4.62 -15.33 -4.94
C VAL A 261 -4.56 -16.84 -4.96
N LYS A 262 -5.18 -17.46 -5.97
CA LYS A 262 -5.13 -18.91 -6.16
C LYS A 262 -3.71 -19.33 -6.56
N PRO A 263 -3.16 -20.41 -5.96
CA PRO A 263 -1.88 -20.95 -6.37
C PRO A 263 -1.91 -21.32 -7.85
N VAL A 264 -0.81 -21.06 -8.55
CA VAL A 264 -0.61 -21.56 -9.92
C VAL A 264 -0.35 -23.05 -9.81
N VAL A 265 -1.33 -23.86 -10.20
CA VAL A 265 -1.10 -25.30 -10.41
C VAL A 265 -0.34 -25.42 -11.72
N VAL A 266 0.96 -25.67 -11.63
CA VAL A 266 1.73 -26.13 -12.79
C VAL A 266 1.41 -27.62 -12.89
N ASP A 267 0.60 -28.01 -13.86
CA ASP A 267 0.37 -29.43 -14.15
C ASP A 267 1.70 -30.02 -14.64
N VAL A 268 2.44 -30.67 -13.72
CA VAL A 268 3.72 -31.34 -14.02
C VAL A 268 3.49 -32.60 -14.89
N ASP A 269 2.24 -33.04 -15.03
CA ASP A 269 1.88 -34.29 -15.71
C ASP A 269 1.56 -34.14 -17.21
N ALA A 270 1.57 -32.92 -17.76
CA ALA A 270 1.32 -32.72 -19.19
C ALA A 270 2.51 -33.12 -20.08
N ASP A 271 3.75 -32.97 -19.59
CA ASP A 271 4.96 -33.27 -20.35
C ASP A 271 5.38 -34.76 -20.28
N ALA A 272 4.89 -35.53 -19.30
CA ALA A 272 5.18 -36.97 -19.19
C ALA A 272 4.37 -37.85 -20.16
N SER A 273 3.27 -37.31 -20.72
CA SER A 273 2.39 -38.07 -21.64
C SER A 273 2.76 -37.93 -23.12
N ALA A 274 3.66 -37.02 -23.48
CA ALA A 274 4.13 -36.84 -24.85
C ALA A 274 5.23 -37.85 -25.23
N ASP A 275 6.12 -38.20 -24.30
CA ASP A 275 7.25 -39.12 -24.56
C ASP A 275 6.87 -40.61 -24.53
N ALA A 276 5.74 -40.98 -23.91
CA ALA A 276 5.32 -42.39 -23.84
C ALA A 276 4.63 -42.92 -25.12
N SER A 277 4.35 -42.05 -26.11
CA SER A 277 3.67 -42.43 -27.35
C SER A 277 4.60 -42.72 -28.54
N ALA A 278 5.92 -42.49 -28.38
CA ALA A 278 6.92 -42.75 -29.42
C ALA A 278 7.56 -44.15 -29.34
N ASP A 279 7.51 -44.83 -28.19
CA ASP A 279 8.20 -46.12 -27.97
C ASP A 279 7.35 -47.38 -28.17
N ALA A 280 6.10 -47.25 -28.64
CA ALA A 280 5.18 -48.39 -28.83
C ALA A 280 4.95 -48.82 -30.29
N ALA A 281 5.74 -48.33 -31.26
CA ALA A 281 5.60 -48.65 -32.68
C ALA A 281 6.85 -49.33 -33.27
N GLY A 282 7.44 -50.27 -32.52
CA GLY A 282 8.72 -50.87 -32.89
C GLY A 282 8.90 -52.32 -32.46
N ASP A 283 7.87 -53.16 -32.43
CA ASP A 283 8.09 -54.61 -32.40
C ASP A 283 6.86 -55.41 -32.86
N ARG A 284 6.99 -56.02 -34.05
CA ARG A 284 6.51 -57.37 -34.39
C ARG A 284 6.84 -57.67 -35.85
N GLY A 285 7.97 -58.32 -36.04
CA GLY A 285 8.27 -59.02 -37.28
C GLY A 285 7.42 -60.29 -37.44
N GLY A 286 7.24 -60.70 -38.70
CA GLY A 286 7.47 -62.08 -39.08
C GLY A 286 6.27 -62.98 -39.41
N CYS A 287 6.01 -63.08 -40.71
CA CYS A 287 5.87 -64.34 -41.47
C CYS A 287 4.58 -65.19 -41.36
N SER A 288 3.82 -65.27 -42.46
CA SER A 288 3.82 -66.41 -43.41
C SER A 288 2.47 -66.54 -44.13
N GLY A 289 2.50 -66.98 -45.39
CA GLY A 289 1.32 -67.50 -46.10
C GLY A 289 1.16 -67.02 -47.54
N ALA A 290 1.69 -67.82 -48.47
CA ALA A 290 1.53 -67.68 -49.90
C ALA A 290 0.12 -68.03 -50.40
N ALA A 291 -0.28 -67.47 -51.54
CA ALA A 291 -0.75 -68.17 -52.76
C ALA A 291 -1.83 -67.40 -53.53
N ASP A 292 -1.59 -67.31 -54.85
CA ASP A 292 -2.50 -67.28 -56.00
C ASP A 292 -3.61 -66.20 -56.08
N GLY A 293 -3.86 -65.50 -57.19
CA GLY A 293 -3.43 -65.64 -58.58
C GLY A 293 -4.53 -65.01 -59.49
N ALA A 294 -4.11 -64.42 -60.62
CA ALA A 294 -4.92 -63.99 -61.79
C ALA A 294 -6.03 -62.93 -61.53
N GLY A 295 -6.30 -61.94 -62.38
CA GLY A 295 -5.97 -61.68 -63.78
C GLY A 295 -7.07 -60.76 -64.34
N ALA A 296 -6.73 -60.02 -65.41
CA ALA A 296 -7.50 -59.00 -66.14
C ALA A 296 -7.52 -57.58 -65.52
#